data_AF-X0GP36-F1
#
_entry.id   AF-X0GP36-F1
#
_cell.length_a   1.000
_cell.length_b   1.000
_cell.length_c   1.000
_cell.angle_alpha   90.00
_cell.angle_beta   90.00
_cell.angle_gamma   90.00
#
_symmetry.space_group_name_H-M   'P 1'
#
loop_
_entity.id
_entity.type
_entity.pdbx_description
1 polymer ?
#
loop_
_entity_poly.entity_id
_entity_poly.type
_entity_poly.pdbx_seq_one_letter_code
_entity_poly.pdbx_strand_id
1 'polypeptide(L)'
;MSGDSAEHIASALSLGFSMGVWLALAIHAIGIEVYLHLTPAATERLRRISYQRQQERGFKNPGSSGLTSDRLGDAERWRPGNGAAAYPPTKRHNSGSSCVAAA
;
A
#
# COMPACT_ATOMS: atom_id res chain seq x y z
N MET A 1 -3.10 29.52 49.86
CA MET A 1 -2.21 30.07 48.82
C MET A 1 -1.63 28.96 47.93
N SER A 2 -2.45 28.01 47.44
CA SER A 2 -1.98 26.94 46.53
C SER A 2 -2.49 27.10 45.09
N GLY A 3 -3.49 27.97 44.87
CA GLY A 3 -4.07 28.23 43.54
C GLY A 3 -3.11 28.94 42.59
N ASP A 4 -2.46 30.00 43.07
CA ASP A 4 -1.53 30.80 42.25
C ASP A 4 -0.38 29.96 41.67
N SER A 5 0.17 29.02 42.44
CA SER A 5 1.25 28.14 41.96
C SER A 5 0.78 27.17 40.87
N ALA A 6 -0.44 26.65 40.97
CA ALA A 6 -1.00 25.75 39.97
C ALA A 6 -1.29 26.48 38.64
N GLU A 7 -1.83 27.70 38.71
CA GLU A 7 -2.08 28.53 37.52
C GLU A 7 -0.78 28.98 36.83
N HIS A 8 0.25 29.32 37.61
CA HIS A 8 1.58 29.61 37.06
C HIS A 8 2.19 28.41 36.33
N ILE A 9 2.08 27.20 36.89
CA ILE A 9 2.56 25.97 36.24
C ILE A 9 1.76 25.68 34.95
N ALA A 10 0.44 25.83 34.99
CA ALA A 10 -0.43 25.60 33.84
C ALA A 10 -0.14 26.58 32.69
N SER A 11 0.03 27.88 32.99
CA SER A 11 0.37 28.89 31.99
C SER A 11 1.74 28.64 31.34
N ALA A 12 2.74 28.24 32.14
CA ALA A 12 4.08 27.91 31.64
C ALA A 12 4.06 26.66 30.73
N LEU A 13 3.27 25.65 31.08
CA LEU A 13 3.10 24.44 30.25
C LEU A 13 2.35 24.74 28.95
N SER A 14 1.32 25.59 28.99
CA SER A 14 0.47 25.85 27.82
C SER A 14 1.27 26.36 26.62
N LEU A 15 2.19 27.31 26.84
CA LEU A 15 3.01 27.88 25.76
C LEU A 15 3.98 26.86 25.15
N GLY A 16 4.66 26.06 25.98
CA GLY A 16 5.63 25.07 25.51
C GLY A 16 4.97 23.82 24.91
N PHE A 17 3.90 23.33 25.54
CA PHE A 17 3.19 22.12 25.13
C PHE A 17 2.51 22.32 23.78
N SER A 18 1.79 23.43 23.58
CA SER A 18 1.10 23.69 22.32
C SER A 18 2.10 23.80 21.16
N MET A 19 3.20 24.53 21.34
CA MET A 19 4.24 24.61 20.31
C MET A 19 4.92 23.26 20.06
N GLY A 20 5.15 22.47 21.11
CA GLY A 20 5.67 21.10 20.98
C GLY A 20 4.75 20.18 20.19
N VAL A 21 3.43 20.25 20.42
CA VAL A 21 2.43 19.49 19.66
C VAL A 21 2.40 19.92 18.20
N TRP A 22 2.40 21.23 17.91
CA TRP A 22 2.44 21.71 16.53
C TRP A 22 3.69 21.27 15.78
N LEU A 23 4.86 21.33 16.44
CA LEU A 23 6.11 20.85 15.87
C LEU A 23 6.07 19.33 15.64
N ALA A 24 5.56 18.56 16.59
CA ALA A 24 5.43 17.11 16.45
C ALA A 24 4.52 16.73 15.28
N LEU A 25 3.39 17.40 15.11
CA LEU A 25 2.49 17.19 13.98
C LEU A 25 3.14 17.58 12.65
N ALA A 26 3.89 18.67 12.59
CA ALA A 26 4.61 19.08 11.39
C ALA A 26 5.68 18.03 10.99
N ILE A 27 6.50 17.58 11.94
CA ILE A 27 7.49 16.53 11.71
C ILE A 27 6.81 15.21 11.30
N HIS A 28 5.68 14.87 11.94
CA HIS A 28 4.92 13.67 11.60
C HIS A 28 4.38 13.70 10.16
N ALA A 29 3.81 14.83 9.73
CA ALA A 29 3.31 14.99 8.37
C ALA A 29 4.45 14.85 7.34
N ILE A 30 5.61 15.48 7.60
CA ILE A 30 6.81 15.31 6.76
C ILE A 30 7.27 13.84 6.75
N GLY A 31 7.26 13.19 7.91
CA GLY A 31 7.63 11.78 8.04
C GLY A 31 6.74 10.85 7.23
N ILE A 32 5.42 11.10 7.18
CA ILE A 32 4.48 10.34 6.34
C ILE A 32 4.85 10.49 4.86
N GLU A 33 5.11 11.71 4.40
CA GLU A 33 5.44 11.96 2.99
C GLU A 33 6.75 11.26 2.60
N VAL A 34 7.78 11.37 3.44
CA VAL A 34 9.06 10.67 3.23
C VAL A 34 8.87 9.15 3.24
N TYR A 35 8.06 8.62 4.16
CA TYR A 35 7.78 7.19 4.24
C TYR A 35 7.08 6.67 2.97
N LEU A 36 6.10 7.41 2.45
CA LEU A 36 5.41 7.07 1.20
C LEU A 36 6.36 7.13 0.01
N HIS A 37 7.24 8.14 -0.05
CA HIS A 37 8.25 8.29 -1.10
C HIS A 37 9.33 7.20 -1.12
N LEU A 38 9.61 6.57 0.03
CA LEU A 38 10.58 5.45 0.08
C LEU A 38 9.96 4.10 -0.30
N THR A 39 8.63 3.99 -0.32
CA THR A 39 7.92 2.73 -0.57
C THR A 39 7.47 2.46 -2.04
N PRO A 40 7.67 3.32 -3.07
CA PRO A 40 7.03 3.10 -4.38
C PRO A 40 7.58 1.87 -5.11
N ALA A 41 8.88 1.58 -4.97
CA ALA A 41 9.50 0.42 -5.62
C ALA A 41 9.00 -0.92 -5.05
N ALA A 42 8.80 -1.00 -3.73
CA ALA A 42 8.28 -2.20 -3.08
C ALA A 42 6.81 -2.45 -3.46
N THR A 43 5.99 -1.39 -3.46
CA THR A 43 4.58 -1.45 -3.88
C THR A 43 4.46 -1.91 -5.34
N GLU A 44 5.28 -1.36 -6.24
CA GLU A 44 5.26 -1.71 -7.66
C GLU A 44 5.63 -3.19 -7.90
N ARG A 45 6.65 -3.71 -7.19
CA ARG A 45 7.02 -5.13 -7.25
C ARG A 45 5.87 -6.03 -6.83
N LEU A 46 5.21 -5.73 -5.71
CA LEU A 46 4.11 -6.55 -5.20
C LEU A 46 2.87 -6.48 -6.12
N ARG A 47 2.59 -5.32 -6.72
CA ARG A 47 1.51 -5.18 -7.71
C ARG A 47 1.74 -6.04 -8.94
N ARG A 48 2.97 -6.10 -9.46
CA ARG A 48 3.34 -7.01 -10.58
C ARG A 48 3.11 -8.48 -10.24
N ILE A 49 3.53 -8.91 -9.05
CA ILE A 49 3.35 -10.30 -8.59
C ILE A 49 1.85 -10.62 -8.42
N SER A 50 1.08 -9.70 -7.83
CA SER A 50 -0.37 -9.86 -7.68
C SER A 50 -1.07 -9.96 -9.03
N TYR A 51 -0.71 -9.09 -9.98
CA TYR A 51 -1.21 -9.10 -11.35
C TYR A 51 -0.94 -10.44 -12.05
N GLN A 52 0.29 -10.95 -11.97
CA GLN A 52 0.63 -12.26 -12.53
C GLN A 52 -0.23 -13.39 -11.95
N ARG A 53 -0.35 -13.45 -10.62
CA ARG A 53 -1.17 -14.48 -9.94
C ARG A 53 -2.67 -14.34 -10.22
N GLN A 54 -3.16 -13.14 -10.53
CA GLN A 54 -4.55 -12.92 -10.92
C GLN A 54 -4.80 -13.39 -12.35
N GLN A 55 -3.85 -13.16 -13.26
CA GLN A 55 -3.89 -13.71 -14.63
C GLN A 55 -3.85 -15.24 -14.63
N GLU A 56 -2.97 -15.85 -13.83
CA GLU A 56 -2.88 -17.31 -13.66
C GLU A 56 -4.17 -17.92 -13.12
N ARG A 57 -4.96 -17.15 -12.35
CA ARG A 57 -6.26 -17.55 -11.81
C ARG A 57 -7.45 -17.20 -12.71
N GLY A 58 -7.21 -16.62 -13.89
CA GLY A 58 -8.26 -16.30 -14.86
C GLY A 58 -9.22 -15.19 -14.42
N PHE A 59 -8.77 -14.24 -13.59
CA PHE A 59 -9.60 -13.11 -13.17
C PHE A 59 -10.00 -12.25 -14.38
N LYS A 60 -11.28 -11.85 -14.44
CA LYS A 60 -11.82 -11.00 -15.53
C LYS A 60 -11.18 -9.61 -15.59
N ASN A 61 -10.77 -9.06 -14.44
CA ASN A 61 -10.13 -7.74 -14.31
C ASN A 61 -8.87 -7.84 -13.45
N PRO A 62 -7.74 -8.34 -13.99
CA PRO A 62 -6.48 -8.41 -13.26
C PRO A 62 -5.91 -6.99 -13.05
N GLY A 63 -5.25 -6.76 -11.91
CA GLY A 63 -4.64 -5.47 -11.55
C GLY A 63 -5.59 -4.50 -10.83
N SER A 64 -6.89 -4.78 -10.77
CA SER A 64 -7.87 -4.07 -9.94
C SER A 64 -8.47 -5.04 -8.94
N SER A 65 -8.38 -4.73 -7.64
CA SER A 65 -9.01 -5.55 -6.60
C SER A 65 -10.38 -5.00 -6.18
N GLY A 66 -10.93 -4.03 -6.92
CA GLY A 66 -12.21 -3.39 -6.59
C GLY A 66 -12.17 -2.59 -5.29
N LEU A 67 -10.98 -2.13 -4.87
CA LEU A 67 -10.79 -1.24 -3.73
C LEU A 67 -11.52 0.08 -3.94
N THR A 68 -11.83 0.77 -2.84
CA THR A 68 -12.48 2.08 -2.87
C THR A 68 -11.69 3.10 -3.68
N SER A 69 -10.36 3.04 -3.65
CA SER A 69 -9.47 3.84 -4.49
C SER A 69 -9.69 3.63 -5.99
N ASP A 70 -9.94 2.40 -6.43
CA ASP A 70 -10.25 2.08 -7.84
C ASP A 70 -11.66 2.53 -8.25
N ARG A 71 -12.60 2.61 -7.30
CA ARG A 71 -13.99 3.01 -7.57
C ARG A 71 -14.21 4.51 -7.56
N LEU A 72 -13.55 5.21 -6.64
CA LEU A 72 -13.66 6.66 -6.47
C LEU A 72 -12.69 7.43 -7.38
N GLY A 73 -11.77 6.74 -8.06
CA GLY A 73 -10.84 7.35 -9.01
C GLY A 73 -9.78 8.23 -8.36
N ASP A 74 -9.56 8.07 -7.05
CA ASP A 74 -8.58 8.81 -6.26
C ASP A 74 -7.13 8.42 -6.64
N ALA A 75 -6.96 7.27 -7.28
CA ALA A 75 -5.66 6.79 -7.76
C ALA A 75 -5.70 6.46 -9.25
N GLU A 76 -4.60 6.79 -9.95
CA GLU A 76 -4.38 6.40 -11.35
C GLU A 76 -4.47 4.87 -11.50
N ARG A 77 -5.17 4.41 -12.54
CA ARG A 77 -5.36 2.99 -12.79
C ARG A 77 -4.01 2.34 -13.11
N TRP A 78 -3.60 1.41 -12.27
CA TRP A 78 -2.33 0.72 -12.44
C TRP A 78 -2.30 -0.08 -13.75
N ARG A 79 -1.28 0.16 -14.59
CA ARG A 79 -1.04 -0.57 -15.83
C ARG A 79 0.35 -1.22 -15.79
N PRO A 80 0.47 -2.52 -16.10
CA PRO A 80 1.77 -3.14 -16.29
C PRO A 80 2.52 -2.44 -17.43
N GLY A 81 3.73 -1.91 -17.17
CA GLY A 81 4.59 -1.41 -18.24
C GLY A 81 4.95 -2.53 -19.23
N ASN A 82 5.46 -2.19 -20.42
CA ASN A 82 5.69 -3.09 -21.56
C ASN A 82 6.47 -4.40 -21.25
N GLY A 83 7.18 -4.47 -20.11
CA GLY A 83 7.87 -5.69 -19.65
C GLY A 83 7.01 -6.69 -18.86
N ALA A 84 5.80 -6.34 -18.41
CA ALA A 84 4.93 -7.24 -17.62
C ALA A 84 3.94 -8.05 -18.49
N ALA A 85 3.71 -7.62 -19.74
CA ALA A 85 3.05 -8.46 -20.77
C ALA A 85 3.97 -9.57 -21.31
N ALA A 86 5.27 -9.53 -21.00
CA ALA A 86 6.30 -10.38 -21.58
C ALA A 86 6.65 -11.64 -20.77
N TYR A 87 5.93 -11.96 -19.68
CA TYR A 87 6.03 -13.29 -19.10
C TYR A 87 4.94 -14.17 -19.71
N PRO A 88 5.25 -14.98 -20.74
CA PRO A 88 4.26 -15.90 -21.28
C PRO A 88 3.79 -16.82 -20.15
N PRO A 89 2.49 -17.14 -20.08
CA PRO A 89 2.02 -18.15 -19.14
C PRO A 89 2.86 -19.40 -19.37
N THR A 90 3.57 -19.85 -18.34
CA THR A 90 4.33 -21.10 -18.42
C THR A 90 3.33 -22.16 -18.84
N LYS A 91 3.53 -22.71 -20.06
CA LYS A 91 2.69 -23.81 -20.54
C LYS A 91 2.86 -24.94 -19.54
N ARG A 92 1.88 -25.10 -18.65
CA ARG A 92 1.83 -26.22 -17.71
C ARG A 92 1.79 -27.47 -18.59
N HIS A 93 2.93 -28.13 -18.74
CA HIS A 93 3.05 -29.36 -19.51
C HIS A 93 2.17 -30.39 -18.79
N ASN A 94 1.05 -30.74 -19.42
CA ASN A 94 0.09 -31.69 -18.87
C ASN A 94 0.67 -33.11 -19.02
N SER A 95 1.59 -33.50 -18.13
CA SER A 95 1.95 -34.90 -17.96
C SER A 95 0.97 -35.52 -16.97
N GLY A 96 -0.11 -36.14 -17.46
CA GLY A 96 -1.04 -36.82 -16.56
C GLY A 96 -2.27 -37.48 -17.17
N SER A 97 -2.60 -37.27 -18.46
CA SER A 97 -3.69 -38.00 -19.11
C SER A 97 -3.14 -39.15 -19.96
N SER A 98 -2.59 -40.18 -19.33
CA SER A 98 -2.36 -41.49 -19.98
C SER A 98 -2.03 -42.58 -18.95
N CYS A 99 -3.00 -42.94 -18.11
CA CYS A 99 -3.21 -44.26 -17.49
C CYS A 99 -4.44 -44.05 -16.58
N VAL A 100 -5.58 -44.73 -16.68
CA VAL A 100 -5.79 -46.16 -16.85
C VAL A 100 -7.16 -46.31 -17.53
N ALA A 101 -7.15 -46.71 -18.81
CA ALA A 101 -8.26 -47.41 -19.44
C ALA A 101 -7.65 -48.74 -19.88
N ALA A 102 -7.77 -49.76 -19.05
CA ALA A 102 -7.46 -51.14 -19.40
C ALA A 102 -8.12 -52.09 -18.40
N ALA A 103 -9.01 -52.92 -18.96
CA ALA A 103 -9.60 -54.17 -18.46
C ALA A 103 -10.65 -54.06 -17.35
#